data_AF-A0A0C3F998-F1
#
_entry.id   AF-A0A0C3F998-F1
#
_cell.length_a   1.000
_cell.length_b   1.000
_cell.length_c   1.000
_cell.angle_alpha   90.00
_cell.angle_beta   90.00
_cell.angle_gamma   90.00
#
_symmetry.space_group_name_H-M   'P 1'
#
loop_
_entity.id
_entity.type
_entity.pdbx_description
1 polymer ?
#
loop_
_entity_poly.entity_id
_entity_poly.type
_entity_poly.pdbx_seq_one_letter_code
_entity_poly.pdbx_strand_id
1 'polypeptide(L)'
;MHNTGRFCELPSWRKAFKREWKKLANTPMETPINPKYRPDSLKWVCTCPYFVTSQFLSIGPVPATFYLKVRRNRTTPFWLHPVLQPEGYQCLTTGFSSGGDPLVAENRTSPSATDEEDSQTFRKRFSEHIETIQHFCDGLEYQLQFEDNRMLETVEREGASFLRLAQSCLSHERCMNSLRSSSPTTWERETAKVMFYRMRCRDVES
;
A
#
# COMPACT_ATOMS: atom_id res chain seq x y z
N MET A 1 -17.07 -5.71 -39.21
CA MET A 1 -17.61 -6.32 -37.98
C MET A 1 -17.03 -5.58 -36.79
N HIS A 2 -17.80 -4.67 -36.19
CA HIS A 2 -17.34 -3.83 -35.08
C HIS A 2 -17.49 -4.58 -33.76
N ASN A 3 -16.35 -4.86 -33.10
CA ASN A 3 -16.32 -5.36 -31.74
C ASN A 3 -16.81 -4.25 -30.81
N THR A 4 -18.08 -4.31 -30.43
CA THR A 4 -18.69 -3.49 -29.40
C THR A 4 -17.93 -3.72 -28.10
N GLY A 5 -17.23 -2.69 -27.63
CA GLY A 5 -16.44 -2.74 -26.39
C GLY A 5 -17.28 -3.30 -25.24
N ARG A 6 -16.76 -4.36 -24.62
CA ARG A 6 -17.35 -4.96 -23.42
C ARG A 6 -17.49 -3.85 -22.37
N PHE A 7 -18.73 -3.50 -22.05
CA PHE A 7 -19.02 -2.65 -20.90
C PHE A 7 -18.43 -3.32 -19.67
N CYS A 8 -17.34 -2.75 -19.14
CA CYS A 8 -16.78 -3.17 -17.87
C CYS A 8 -17.89 -3.06 -16.82
N GLU A 9 -18.33 -4.20 -16.29
CA GLU A 9 -19.28 -4.23 -15.19
C GLU A 9 -18.68 -3.44 -14.02
N LEU A 10 -19.30 -2.31 -13.72
CA LEU A 10 -18.87 -1.46 -12.62
C LEU A 10 -18.95 -2.25 -11.30
N PRO A 11 -18.07 -1.97 -10.32
CA PRO A 11 -18.12 -2.62 -9.02
C PRO A 11 -19.53 -2.54 -8.42
N SER A 12 -20.05 -3.67 -7.95
CA SER A 12 -21.43 -3.81 -7.44
C SER A 12 -21.74 -2.81 -6.31
N TRP A 13 -20.75 -2.45 -5.50
CA TRP A 13 -20.88 -1.48 -4.41
C TRP A 13 -21.11 -0.03 -4.88
N ARG A 14 -20.78 0.32 -6.13
CA ARG A 14 -20.87 1.71 -6.64
C ARG A 14 -22.28 2.27 -6.57
N LYS A 15 -23.29 1.44 -6.90
CA LYS A 15 -24.71 1.85 -6.86
C LYS A 15 -25.16 2.11 -5.42
N ALA A 16 -24.82 1.22 -4.49
CA ALA A 16 -25.14 1.37 -3.07
C ALA A 16 -24.50 2.63 -2.48
N PHE A 17 -23.19 2.82 -2.71
CA PHE A 17 -22.45 4.00 -2.28
C PHE A 17 -23.05 5.30 -2.84
N LYS A 18 -23.31 5.38 -4.15
CA LYS A 18 -23.84 6.61 -4.77
C LYS A 18 -25.22 6.97 -4.23
N ARG A 19 -26.05 5.97 -3.91
CA ARG A 19 -27.37 6.17 -3.29
C ARG A 19 -27.24 6.73 -1.89
N GLU A 20 -26.36 6.16 -1.08
CA GLU A 20 -26.14 6.57 0.31
C GLU A 20 -25.50 7.94 0.41
N TRP A 21 -24.51 8.23 -0.44
CA TRP A 21 -23.90 9.55 -0.56
C TRP A 21 -24.93 10.61 -0.95
N LYS A 22 -25.77 10.36 -1.97
CA LYS A 22 -26.84 11.29 -2.34
C LYS A 22 -27.86 11.52 -1.22
N LYS A 23 -28.17 10.47 -0.46
CA LYS A 23 -29.06 10.59 0.71
C LYS A 23 -28.44 11.54 1.73
N LEU A 24 -27.21 11.26 2.15
CA LEU A 24 -26.48 12.06 3.15
C LEU A 24 -26.22 13.50 2.70
N ALA A 25 -25.88 13.71 1.43
CA ALA A 25 -25.62 15.04 0.88
C ALA A 25 -26.87 15.93 0.82
N ASN A 26 -28.06 15.31 0.70
CA ASN A 26 -29.33 16.03 0.66
C ASN A 26 -30.06 16.04 2.01
N THR A 27 -29.56 15.33 3.03
CA THR A 27 -30.15 15.38 4.37
C THR A 27 -29.95 16.79 4.93
N PRO A 28 -31.02 17.56 5.19
CA PRO A 28 -30.89 18.88 5.78
C PRO A 28 -30.24 18.74 7.16
N MET A 29 -29.19 19.54 7.40
CA MET A 29 -28.58 19.60 8.72
C MET A 29 -29.53 20.32 9.67
N GLU A 30 -29.96 19.65 10.74
CA GLU A 30 -30.78 20.27 11.78
C GLU A 30 -30.00 21.40 12.45
N THR A 31 -30.60 22.59 12.50
CA THR A 31 -30.12 23.71 13.31
C THR A 31 -30.88 23.73 14.64
N PRO A 32 -30.19 23.86 15.79
CA PRO A 32 -28.75 24.08 15.95
C PRO A 32 -27.91 22.82 15.71
N ILE A 33 -26.78 22.98 15.02
CA ILE A 33 -25.81 21.90 14.77
C ILE A 33 -25.41 21.31 16.12
N ASN A 34 -25.67 20.01 16.31
CA ASN A 34 -25.31 19.32 17.53
C ASN A 34 -23.82 19.57 17.84
N PRO A 35 -23.46 20.13 19.00
CA PRO A 35 -22.09 20.53 19.33
C PRO A 35 -21.10 19.37 19.28
N LYS A 36 -21.58 18.12 19.36
CA LYS A 36 -20.80 16.88 19.19
C LYS A 36 -20.22 16.69 17.78
N TYR A 37 -20.71 17.44 16.79
CA TYR A 37 -20.29 17.33 15.39
C TYR A 37 -19.78 18.66 14.82
N ARG A 38 -19.46 19.63 15.68
CA ARG A 38 -18.97 20.94 15.23
C ARG A 38 -17.54 20.79 14.70
N PRO A 39 -17.31 20.98 13.38
CA PRO A 39 -15.95 21.03 12.86
C PRO A 39 -15.29 22.32 13.35
N ASP A 40 -14.13 22.21 13.98
CA ASP A 40 -13.24 23.36 14.23
C ASP A 40 -12.23 23.44 13.08
N SER A 41 -12.50 24.33 12.13
CA SER A 41 -11.65 24.53 10.96
C SER A 41 -10.30 25.17 11.31
N LEU A 42 -10.20 25.90 12.43
CA LEU A 42 -8.95 26.53 12.86
C LEU A 42 -8.02 25.51 13.51
N LYS A 43 -8.59 24.58 14.30
CA LYS A 43 -7.83 23.52 14.97
C LYS A 43 -7.71 22.22 14.17
N TRP A 44 -8.36 22.13 13.02
CA TRP A 44 -8.37 20.93 12.18
C TRP A 44 -8.93 19.69 12.91
N VAL A 45 -9.91 19.91 13.80
CA VAL A 45 -10.55 18.84 14.58
C VAL A 45 -12.02 18.79 14.25
N CYS A 46 -12.50 17.64 13.78
CA CYS A 46 -13.92 17.33 13.79
C CYS A 46 -14.19 16.35 14.93
N THR A 47 -15.17 16.67 15.78
CA THR A 47 -15.60 15.83 16.91
C THR A 47 -16.44 14.63 16.48
N CYS A 48 -16.66 14.43 15.17
CA CYS A 48 -17.43 13.30 14.69
C CYS A 48 -16.66 11.97 14.87
N PRO A 49 -17.35 10.87 15.24
CA PRO A 49 -16.72 9.56 15.40
C PRO A 49 -15.98 9.07 14.14
N TYR A 50 -16.39 9.55 12.97
CA TYR A 50 -15.79 9.19 11.68
C TYR A 50 -14.47 9.90 11.39
N PHE A 51 -14.21 11.09 11.96
CA PHE A 51 -12.96 11.83 11.74
C PHE A 51 -11.75 11.07 12.28
N VAL A 52 -11.93 10.37 13.40
CA VAL A 52 -10.93 9.48 13.99
C VAL A 52 -10.51 8.36 13.03
N THR A 53 -11.42 7.93 12.15
CA THR A 53 -11.18 6.84 11.19
C THR A 53 -10.70 7.29 9.81
N SER A 54 -10.80 8.58 9.47
CA SER A 54 -10.43 9.07 8.13
C SER A 54 -9.73 10.43 8.20
N GLN A 55 -8.44 10.40 8.50
CA GLN A 55 -7.59 11.59 8.62
C GLN A 55 -7.31 12.32 7.29
N PHE A 56 -7.83 11.84 6.16
CA PHE A 56 -7.48 12.34 4.82
C PHE A 56 -8.58 13.14 4.11
N LEU A 57 -9.71 13.43 4.76
CA LEU A 57 -10.93 13.85 4.05
C LEU A 57 -11.31 15.34 4.17
N SER A 58 -10.39 16.23 4.53
CA SER A 58 -10.73 17.66 4.70
C SER A 58 -9.58 18.59 4.31
N ILE A 59 -9.27 18.67 3.02
CA ILE A 59 -8.43 19.75 2.49
C ILE A 59 -9.29 20.59 1.54
N GLY A 60 -9.20 21.91 1.65
CA GLY A 60 -9.75 22.84 0.66
C GLY A 60 -9.16 22.60 -0.75
N PRO A 61 -9.54 23.39 -1.76
CA PRO A 61 -9.05 23.20 -3.12
C PRO A 61 -7.51 23.29 -3.16
N VAL A 62 -6.85 22.15 -3.34
CA VAL A 62 -5.40 22.07 -3.47
C VAL A 62 -5.03 22.20 -4.95
N PRO A 63 -4.10 23.09 -5.32
CA PRO A 63 -3.64 23.20 -6.71
C PRO A 63 -3.13 21.85 -7.24
N ALA A 64 -3.44 21.50 -8.49
CA ALA A 64 -3.03 20.22 -9.07
C ALA A 64 -1.50 19.99 -9.03
N THR A 65 -0.71 21.08 -9.05
CA THR A 65 0.75 21.06 -8.95
C THR A 65 1.27 20.52 -7.62
N PHE A 66 0.45 20.54 -6.56
CA PHE A 66 0.78 19.94 -5.27
C PHE A 66 1.01 18.43 -5.38
N TYR A 67 0.14 17.72 -6.09
CA TYR A 67 0.21 16.26 -6.22
C TYR A 67 1.45 15.80 -6.98
N LEU A 68 2.03 16.67 -7.80
CA LEU A 68 3.29 16.41 -8.51
C LEU A 68 4.51 16.54 -7.58
N LYS A 69 4.40 17.30 -6.49
CA LYS A 69 5.51 17.63 -5.58
C LYS A 69 5.45 16.85 -4.26
N VAL A 70 4.28 16.36 -3.86
CA VAL A 70 4.11 15.66 -2.58
C VAL A 70 4.85 14.32 -2.59
N ARG A 71 5.65 14.08 -1.55
CA ARG A 71 6.28 12.78 -1.27
C ARG A 71 5.77 12.27 0.07
N ARG A 72 5.55 10.95 0.18
CA ARG A 72 5.18 10.32 1.45
C ARG A 72 6.39 10.40 2.39
N ASN A 73 6.32 11.26 3.40
CA ASN A 73 7.27 11.24 4.50
C ASN A 73 6.76 10.27 5.57
N ARG A 74 7.64 9.38 6.06
CA ARG A 74 7.30 8.39 7.10
C ARG A 74 7.71 8.87 8.50
N THR A 75 8.41 9.99 8.59
CA THR A 75 8.81 10.61 9.85
C THR A 75 7.99 11.88 10.10
N THR A 76 7.62 12.10 11.36
CA THR A 76 6.93 13.32 11.80
C THR A 76 7.87 14.52 11.73
N PRO A 77 7.40 15.71 11.28
CA PRO A 77 6.04 15.98 10.84
C PRO A 77 5.75 15.43 9.43
N PHE A 78 4.59 14.79 9.28
CA PHE A 78 4.15 14.14 8.03
C PHE A 78 3.95 15.15 6.87
N TRP A 79 3.77 16.43 7.20
CA TRP A 79 3.45 17.49 6.24
C TRP A 79 4.60 18.50 6.16
N LEU A 80 5.48 18.32 5.17
CA LEU A 80 6.57 19.27 4.88
C LEU A 80 6.19 20.31 3.83
N HIS A 81 5.08 20.11 3.10
CA HIS A 81 4.71 21.01 2.02
C HIS A 81 4.10 22.31 2.58
N PRO A 82 4.59 23.51 2.19
CA PRO A 82 4.13 24.78 2.74
C PRO A 82 2.61 25.00 2.63
N VAL A 83 2.00 24.52 1.54
CA VAL A 83 0.54 24.63 1.29
C VAL A 83 -0.30 23.79 2.27
N LEU A 84 0.29 22.83 2.97
CA LEU A 84 -0.40 22.01 3.97
C LEU A 84 -0.10 22.45 5.41
N GLN A 85 0.72 23.49 5.61
CA GLN A 85 0.95 24.05 6.92
C GLN A 85 -0.23 24.96 7.29
N PRO A 86 -0.87 24.78 8.46
CA PRO A 86 -1.92 25.69 8.92
C PRO A 86 -1.39 27.12 9.00
N GLU A 87 -2.16 28.10 8.51
CA GLU A 87 -1.86 29.51 8.71
C GLU A 87 -1.81 29.81 10.23
N GLY A 88 -0.61 30.13 10.73
CA GLY A 88 -0.36 30.37 12.16
C GLY A 88 0.64 29.41 12.81
N TYR A 89 1.06 28.34 12.14
CA TYR A 89 2.13 27.47 12.64
C TYR A 89 3.51 28.09 12.34
N GLN A 90 3.99 28.97 13.23
CA GLN A 90 5.39 29.40 13.19
C GLN A 90 6.26 28.24 13.66
N CYS A 91 6.91 27.57 12.72
CA CYS A 91 7.97 26.62 13.03
C CYS A 91 9.10 27.40 13.72
N LEU A 92 9.36 27.11 15.00
CA LEU A 92 10.53 27.59 15.72
C LEU A 92 11.79 26.92 15.16
N THR A 93 12.18 27.31 13.95
CA THR A 93 13.53 27.09 13.41
C THR A 93 14.40 28.23 13.91
N THR A 94 14.78 28.17 15.18
CA THR A 94 15.77 29.08 15.77
C THR A 94 17.15 28.72 15.23
N GLY A 95 17.87 29.75 14.78
CA GLY A 95 19.05 29.67 13.93
C GLY A 95 20.21 28.84 14.47
N PHE A 96 20.82 28.09 13.55
CA PHE A 96 22.21 27.71 13.61
C PHE A 96 23.05 28.97 13.42
N SER A 97 23.59 29.52 14.51
CA SER A 97 24.71 30.46 14.47
C SER A 97 25.88 29.86 15.24
N SER A 98 27.02 29.88 14.58
CA SER A 98 28.32 29.39 15.03
C SER A 98 28.81 30.08 16.32
N GLY A 99 29.29 29.31 17.30
CA GLY A 99 30.15 29.81 18.37
C GLY A 99 30.00 29.12 19.75
N GLY A 100 30.98 28.28 20.10
CA GLY A 100 31.45 28.08 21.48
C GLY A 100 30.85 26.94 22.32
N ASP A 101 31.63 25.86 22.48
CA ASP A 101 31.48 24.77 23.47
C ASP A 101 31.27 25.27 24.91
N PRO A 102 30.48 24.55 25.73
CA PRO A 102 31.10 23.55 26.61
C PRO A 102 30.31 22.23 26.71
N LEU A 103 30.99 21.15 26.33
CA LEU A 103 30.95 19.79 26.91
C LEU A 103 29.65 19.40 27.64
N VAL A 104 28.62 19.02 26.88
CA VAL A 104 27.50 18.21 27.39
C VAL A 104 27.66 16.81 26.82
N ALA A 105 27.87 15.85 27.73
CA ALA A 105 28.13 14.46 27.42
C ALA A 105 27.15 13.91 26.38
N GLU A 106 27.71 13.46 25.24
CA GLU A 106 27.01 12.70 24.22
C GLU A 106 26.44 11.43 24.85
N ASN A 107 25.18 11.48 25.29
CA ASN A 107 24.43 10.27 25.54
C ASN A 107 24.11 9.65 24.18
N ARG A 108 25.08 8.91 23.64
CA ARG A 108 24.92 7.97 22.54
C ARG A 108 23.82 7.00 22.95
N THR A 109 22.58 7.37 22.68
CA THR A 109 21.47 6.43 22.70
C THR A 109 21.74 5.51 21.54
N SER A 110 22.41 4.41 21.85
CA SER A 110 22.61 3.27 20.97
C SER A 110 21.28 2.97 20.27
N PRO A 111 21.28 2.74 18.95
CA PRO A 111 20.08 2.34 18.25
C PRO A 111 19.51 1.10 18.96
N SER A 112 18.29 1.28 19.47
CA SER A 112 17.53 0.29 20.22
C SER A 112 17.52 -1.05 19.48
N ALA A 113 18.00 -2.10 20.15
CA ALA A 113 18.12 -3.48 19.65
C ALA A 113 16.77 -4.17 19.34
N THR A 114 15.67 -3.41 19.26
CA THR A 114 14.30 -3.94 19.09
C THR A 114 13.94 -4.19 17.62
N ASP A 115 14.53 -3.49 16.66
CA ASP A 115 14.15 -3.64 15.23
C ASP A 115 14.87 -4.81 14.52
N GLU A 116 15.95 -5.34 15.11
CA GLU A 116 16.71 -6.44 14.53
C GLU A 116 16.06 -7.82 14.77
N GLU A 117 15.39 -8.01 15.91
CA GLU A 117 14.71 -9.29 16.22
C GLU A 117 13.54 -9.55 15.27
N ASP A 118 12.75 -8.54 14.95
CA ASP A 118 11.60 -8.65 14.02
C ASP A 118 12.05 -8.98 12.58
N SER A 119 13.20 -8.44 12.16
CA SER A 119 13.76 -8.73 10.84
C SER A 119 14.27 -10.17 10.72
N GLN A 120 14.86 -10.70 11.80
CA GLN A 120 15.34 -12.07 11.85
C GLN A 120 14.18 -13.07 11.83
N THR A 121 13.09 -12.80 12.55
CA THR A 121 11.91 -13.69 12.55
C THR A 121 11.22 -13.74 11.18
N PHE A 122 11.12 -12.60 10.46
CA PHE A 122 10.58 -12.58 9.10
C PHE A 122 11.39 -13.45 8.14
N ARG A 123 12.71 -13.24 8.09
CA ARG A 123 13.61 -13.99 7.19
C ARG A 123 13.55 -15.49 7.47
N LYS A 124 13.63 -15.87 8.74
CA LYS A 124 13.55 -17.27 9.17
C LYS A 124 12.25 -17.93 8.68
N ARG A 125 11.09 -17.32 8.94
CA ARG A 125 9.80 -17.85 8.51
C ARG A 125 9.69 -17.98 6.99
N PHE A 126 10.21 -17.00 6.26
CA PHE A 126 10.18 -17.05 4.80
C PHE A 126 11.10 -18.14 4.24
N SER A 127 12.28 -18.33 4.83
CA SER A 127 13.18 -19.44 4.51
C SER A 127 12.55 -20.80 4.78
N GLU A 128 11.91 -21.00 5.94
CA GLU A 128 11.20 -22.25 6.27
C GLU A 128 10.09 -22.58 5.24
N HIS A 129 9.35 -21.57 4.76
CA HIS A 129 8.36 -21.75 3.71
C HIS A 129 8.99 -22.11 2.35
N ILE A 130 10.13 -21.50 2.00
CA ILE A 130 10.86 -21.85 0.77
C ILE A 130 11.33 -23.30 0.83
N GLU A 131 11.96 -23.72 1.92
CA GLU A 131 12.45 -25.10 2.11
C GLU A 131 11.29 -26.11 2.03
N THR A 132 10.16 -25.80 2.66
CA THR A 132 8.95 -26.64 2.59
C THR A 132 8.46 -26.80 1.15
N ILE A 133 8.39 -25.69 0.39
CA ILE A 133 7.93 -25.72 -1.01
C ILE A 133 8.92 -26.50 -1.88
N GLN A 134 10.23 -26.34 -1.67
CA GLN A 134 11.26 -27.08 -2.40
C GLN A 134 11.16 -28.59 -2.14
N HIS A 135 11.13 -29.02 -0.88
CA HIS A 135 10.95 -30.43 -0.53
C HIS A 135 9.65 -31.02 -1.10
N PHE A 136 8.57 -30.23 -1.13
CA PHE A 136 7.32 -30.65 -1.75
C PHE A 136 7.48 -30.84 -3.26
N CYS A 137 8.15 -29.92 -3.97
CA CYS A 137 8.46 -30.06 -5.39
C CYS A 137 9.30 -31.31 -5.67
N ASP A 138 10.35 -31.57 -4.88
CA ASP A 138 11.17 -32.78 -5.00
C ASP A 138 10.31 -34.06 -4.87
N GLY A 139 9.36 -34.05 -3.94
CA GLY A 139 8.39 -35.13 -3.78
C GLY A 139 7.49 -35.31 -5.00
N LEU A 140 7.01 -34.22 -5.60
CA LEU A 140 6.20 -34.27 -6.83
C LEU A 140 7.01 -34.77 -8.04
N GLU A 141 8.28 -34.38 -8.15
CA GLU A 141 9.18 -34.92 -9.18
C GLU A 141 9.37 -36.43 -9.03
N TYR A 142 9.54 -36.91 -7.80
CA TYR A 142 9.55 -38.34 -7.52
C TYR A 142 8.23 -39.02 -7.89
N GLN A 143 7.08 -38.37 -7.67
CA GLN A 143 5.77 -38.93 -8.06
C GLN A 143 5.59 -39.05 -9.58
N LEU A 144 6.27 -38.19 -10.37
CA LEU A 144 6.14 -38.16 -11.82
C LEU A 144 6.48 -39.52 -12.47
N GLN A 145 7.40 -40.29 -11.89
CA GLN A 145 7.80 -41.61 -12.40
C GLN A 145 6.68 -42.67 -12.34
N PHE A 146 5.64 -42.43 -11.52
CA PHE A 146 4.51 -43.36 -11.37
C PHE A 146 3.31 -42.97 -12.23
N GLU A 147 3.34 -41.80 -12.88
CA GLU A 147 2.25 -41.29 -13.73
C GLU A 147 0.87 -41.30 -13.02
N ASP A 148 0.84 -41.05 -11.70
CA ASP A 148 -0.40 -41.07 -10.92
C ASP A 148 -1.23 -39.80 -11.10
N ASN A 149 -2.26 -39.90 -11.95
CA ASN A 149 -3.22 -38.81 -12.20
C ASN A 149 -3.99 -38.37 -10.95
N ARG A 150 -4.19 -39.24 -9.94
CA ARG A 150 -4.94 -38.86 -8.73
C ARG A 150 -4.16 -37.86 -7.88
N MET A 151 -2.84 -38.02 -7.83
CA MET A 151 -1.97 -37.06 -7.16
C MET A 151 -1.99 -35.72 -7.90
N LEU A 152 -1.94 -35.74 -9.24
CA LEU A 152 -2.07 -34.53 -10.05
C LEU A 152 -3.39 -33.79 -9.78
N GLU A 153 -4.54 -34.49 -9.83
CA GLU A 153 -5.85 -33.91 -9.53
C GLU A 153 -5.91 -33.31 -8.12
N THR A 154 -5.26 -33.96 -7.15
CA THR A 154 -5.19 -33.46 -5.78
C THR A 154 -4.38 -32.16 -5.69
N VAL A 155 -3.22 -32.10 -6.35
CA VAL A 155 -2.38 -30.89 -6.40
C VAL A 155 -3.11 -29.76 -7.13
N GLU A 156 -3.80 -30.05 -8.24
CA GLU A 156 -4.56 -29.06 -8.98
C GLU A 156 -5.74 -28.52 -8.16
N ARG A 157 -6.47 -29.39 -7.45
CA ARG A 157 -7.62 -28.98 -6.64
C ARG A 157 -7.21 -28.19 -5.41
N GLU A 158 -6.32 -28.75 -4.59
CA GLU A 158 -5.94 -28.15 -3.31
C GLU A 158 -4.94 -26.98 -3.49
N GLY A 159 -4.09 -27.05 -4.51
CA GLY A 159 -3.07 -26.05 -4.83
C GLY A 159 -3.54 -24.92 -5.75
N ALA A 160 -4.78 -24.96 -6.27
CA ALA A 160 -5.29 -24.02 -7.29
C ALA A 160 -5.03 -22.53 -6.94
N SER A 161 -5.23 -22.15 -5.69
CA SER A 161 -5.05 -20.76 -5.24
C SER A 161 -3.59 -20.32 -5.29
N PHE A 162 -2.69 -21.18 -4.82
CA PHE A 162 -1.25 -20.97 -4.83
C PHE A 162 -0.69 -20.97 -6.25
N LEU A 163 -1.09 -21.93 -7.09
CA LEU A 163 -0.66 -21.99 -8.49
C LEU A 163 -1.07 -20.74 -9.27
N ARG A 164 -2.29 -20.22 -9.05
CA ARG A 164 -2.71 -18.94 -9.66
C ARG A 164 -1.86 -17.77 -9.18
N LEU A 165 -1.52 -17.71 -7.89
CA LEU A 165 -0.63 -16.67 -7.37
C LEU A 165 0.75 -16.75 -8.03
N ALA A 166 1.35 -17.94 -8.10
CA ALA A 166 2.63 -18.18 -8.75
C ALA A 166 2.59 -17.76 -10.23
N GLN A 167 1.55 -18.14 -10.96
CA GLN A 167 1.34 -17.74 -12.36
C GLN A 167 1.19 -16.23 -12.52
N SER A 168 0.47 -15.54 -11.61
CA SER A 168 0.38 -14.08 -11.62
C SER A 168 1.76 -13.45 -11.39
N CYS A 169 2.55 -13.94 -10.44
CA CYS A 169 3.92 -13.43 -10.18
C CYS A 169 4.83 -13.60 -11.41
N LEU A 170 4.82 -14.79 -12.03
CA LEU A 170 5.62 -15.08 -13.23
C LEU A 170 5.16 -14.29 -14.46
N SER A 171 3.86 -14.07 -14.61
CA SER A 171 3.33 -13.26 -15.72
C SER A 171 3.70 -11.79 -15.54
N HIS A 172 3.62 -11.28 -14.31
CA HIS A 172 4.10 -9.94 -13.97
C HIS A 172 5.60 -9.78 -14.26
N GLU A 173 6.43 -10.75 -13.86
CA GLU A 173 7.86 -10.77 -14.17
C GLU A 173 8.12 -10.76 -15.69
N ARG A 174 7.37 -11.56 -16.47
CA ARG A 174 7.47 -11.57 -17.94
C ARG A 174 7.07 -10.25 -18.57
N CYS A 175 5.98 -9.63 -18.12
CA CYS A 175 5.49 -8.35 -18.67
C CYS A 175 6.50 -7.22 -18.47
N MET A 176 7.13 -7.19 -17.30
CA MET A 176 8.11 -6.15 -16.95
C MET A 176 9.48 -6.39 -17.59
N ASN A 177 9.87 -7.65 -17.81
CA ASN A 177 11.12 -7.99 -18.50
C ASN A 177 11.02 -7.90 -20.04
N SER A 178 9.82 -7.79 -20.60
CA SER A 178 9.63 -7.63 -22.04
C SER A 178 9.64 -6.15 -22.43
N LEU A 179 10.58 -5.78 -23.31
CA LEU A 179 10.73 -4.44 -23.88
C LEU A 179 9.56 -4.01 -24.79
N ARG A 180 8.66 -4.94 -25.14
CA ARG A 180 7.55 -4.72 -26.08
C ARG A 180 6.17 -4.71 -25.43
N SER A 181 6.06 -5.05 -24.15
CA SER A 181 4.77 -5.09 -23.45
C SER A 181 4.42 -3.69 -22.93
N SER A 182 3.15 -3.32 -23.09
CA SER A 182 2.58 -2.19 -22.39
C SER A 182 2.74 -2.39 -20.89
N SER A 183 3.30 -1.39 -20.19
CA SER A 183 3.45 -1.45 -18.74
C SER A 183 2.10 -1.74 -18.07
N PRO A 184 2.03 -2.71 -17.14
CA PRO A 184 0.79 -3.05 -16.46
C PRO A 184 0.19 -1.80 -15.81
N THR A 185 -1.10 -1.57 -15.98
CA THR A 185 -1.74 -0.46 -15.30
C THR A 185 -1.89 -0.79 -13.82
N THR A 186 -1.67 0.19 -12.95
CA THR A 186 -1.71 0.03 -11.48
C THR A 186 -3.10 -0.37 -10.96
N TRP A 187 -4.12 -0.35 -11.82
CA TRP A 187 -5.52 -0.62 -11.49
C TRP A 187 -5.99 -2.00 -11.96
N GLU A 188 -5.14 -2.79 -12.60
CA GLU A 188 -5.48 -4.17 -12.97
C GLU A 188 -5.58 -5.06 -11.72
N ARG A 189 -6.66 -5.84 -11.67
CA ARG A 189 -6.98 -6.72 -10.53
C ARG A 189 -5.89 -7.76 -10.27
N GLU A 190 -5.18 -8.17 -11.32
CA GLU A 190 -4.06 -9.12 -11.23
C GLU A 190 -2.82 -8.45 -10.63
N THR A 191 -2.55 -7.20 -11.00
CA THR A 191 -1.44 -6.39 -10.46
C THR A 191 -1.55 -6.18 -8.95
N ALA A 192 -2.76 -6.05 -8.40
CA ALA A 192 -2.97 -5.90 -6.96
C ALA A 192 -2.45 -7.09 -6.14
N LYS A 193 -2.51 -8.31 -6.67
CA LYS A 193 -2.04 -9.52 -5.96
C LYS A 193 -0.51 -9.65 -5.94
N VAL A 194 0.15 -9.03 -6.91
CA VAL A 194 1.60 -9.13 -7.13
C VAL A 194 2.32 -7.83 -6.80
N MET A 195 1.63 -6.83 -6.23
CA MET A 195 2.19 -5.52 -5.93
C MET A 195 3.40 -5.54 -4.97
N PHE A 196 3.51 -6.61 -4.16
CA PHE A 196 4.63 -6.80 -3.23
C PHE A 196 5.70 -7.75 -3.79
N TYR A 197 5.46 -8.37 -4.94
CA TYR A 197 6.41 -9.26 -5.59
C TYR A 197 7.52 -8.44 -6.25
N ARG A 198 8.76 -8.63 -5.79
CA ARG A 198 9.94 -8.00 -6.38
C ARG A 198 10.52 -8.91 -7.45
N MET A 199 10.76 -8.35 -8.62
CA MET A 199 11.30 -9.10 -9.76
C MET A 199 12.77 -9.42 -9.56
N ARG A 200 13.18 -10.54 -10.16
CA ARG A 200 14.60 -10.88 -10.26
C ARG A 200 15.19 -10.10 -11.45
N CYS A 201 16.31 -9.44 -11.22
CA CYS A 201 17.07 -8.84 -12.32
C CYS A 201 17.56 -9.98 -13.22
N ARG A 202 17.36 -9.87 -14.54
CA ARG A 202 18.10 -10.74 -15.46
C ARG A 202 19.52 -10.21 -15.50
N ASP A 203 20.46 -11.01 -15.01
CA ASP A 203 21.85 -10.81 -15.38
C ASP A 203 21.91 -10.99 -16.89
N VAL A 204 22.15 -9.88 -17.59
CA VAL A 204 22.46 -9.92 -19.02
C VAL A 204 23.87 -10.48 -19.09
N GLU A 205 23.98 -11.81 -19.16
CA GLU A 205 25.24 -12.46 -19.55
C GLU A 205 25.66 -11.80 -20.88
N SER A 206 26.75 -11.04 -20.81
CA SER A 206 27.37 -10.32 -21.92
C SER A 206 28.35 -11.23 -22.65
#